data_AF-A0A3A9K2P2-F1
#
_entry.id   AF-A0A3A9K2P2-F1
#
_cell.length_a   1.000
_cell.length_b   1.000
_cell.length_c   1.000
_cell.angle_alpha   90.00
_cell.angle_beta   90.00
_cell.angle_gamma   90.00
#
_symmetry.space_group_name_H-M   'P 1'
#
loop_
_entity.id
_entity.type
_entity.pdbx_description
1 polymer ?
#
loop_
_entity_poly.entity_id
_entity_poly.type
_entity_poly.pdbx_seq_one_letter_code
_entity_poly.pdbx_strand_id
1 'polypeptide(L)' 'MILEVFEKTIQHLLAAYKKVYENDLLTLAIFGSVARGTPNPDSDIDIMLMVKNLPPGRMKRMQQFDGV' A
#
# COMPACT_ATOMS: atom_id res chain seq x y z
N MET A 1 -8.16 15.07 -11.88
CA MET A 1 -6.75 15.26 -12.32
C MET A 1 -5.92 14.03 -11.96
N ILE A 2 -4.73 13.83 -12.53
CA ILE A 2 -3.93 12.60 -12.35
C ILE A 2 -3.72 12.19 -10.87
N LEU A 3 -3.55 13.16 -9.97
CA LEU A 3 -3.45 12.92 -8.53
C LEU A 3 -4.68 12.23 -7.93
N GLU A 4 -5.90 12.57 -8.36
CA GLU A 4 -7.12 11.91 -7.88
C GLU A 4 -7.16 10.42 -8.24
N VAL A 5 -6.56 10.03 -9.37
CA VAL A 5 -6.46 8.61 -9.78
C VAL A 5 -5.52 7.86 -8.84
N PHE A 6 -4.38 8.48 -8.49
CA PHE A 6 -3.45 7.92 -7.51
C PHE A 6 -4.08 7.84 -6.13
N GLU A 7 -4.75 8.89 -5.66
CA GLU A 7 -5.47 8.91 -4.38
C GLU A 7 -6.52 7.80 -4.31
N LYS A 8 -7.34 7.64 -5.34
CA LYS A 8 -8.34 6.56 -5.41
C LYS A 8 -7.69 5.18 -5.36
N THR A 9 -6.57 5.00 -6.06
CA THR A 9 -5.79 3.75 -6.02
C THR A 9 -5.24 3.48 -4.62
N ILE A 10 -4.70 4.50 -3.95
CA ILE A 10 -4.21 4.42 -2.57
C ILE A 10 -5.34 4.01 -1.61
N GLN A 11 -6.55 4.53 -1.77
CA GLN A 11 -7.69 4.12 -0.93
C GLN A 11 -8.06 2.64 -1.10
N HIS A 12 -8.04 2.12 -2.33
CA HIS A 12 -8.26 0.69 -2.57
C HIS A 12 -7.16 -0.17 -1.97
N LEU A 13 -5.90 0.24 -2.11
CA LEU A 13 -4.76 -0.45 -1.50
C LEU A 13 -4.87 -0.45 0.03
N LEU A 14 -5.20 0.68 0.64
CA LEU A 14 -5.41 0.79 2.08
C LEU A 14 -6.53 -0.16 2.56
N ALA A 15 -7.63 -0.26 1.82
CA ALA A 15 -8.72 -1.18 2.15
C ALA A 15 -8.26 -2.64 2.09
N ALA A 16 -7.53 -3.03 1.04
CA ALA A 16 -6.96 -4.37 0.91
C ALA A 16 -5.98 -4.69 2.05
N TYR A 17 -5.06 -3.79 2.38
CA TYR A 17 -4.12 -3.98 3.49
C TYR A 17 -4.82 -4.06 4.85
N LYS A 18 -5.87 -3.24 5.08
CA LYS A 18 -6.68 -3.33 6.30
C LYS A 18 -7.43 -4.67 6.41
N LYS A 19 -7.92 -5.22 5.30
CA LYS A 19 -8.57 -6.54 5.27
C LYS A 19 -7.60 -7.68 5.60
N VAL A 20 -6.36 -7.59 5.13
CA VAL A 20 -5.34 -8.64 5.35
C VAL A 20 -4.72 -8.59 6.74
N TYR A 21 -4.35 -7.39 7.19
CA TYR A 21 -3.57 -7.22 8.42
C TYR A 21 -4.40 -6.79 9.62
N GLU A 22 -5.65 -6.34 9.41
CA GLU A 22 -6.57 -5.94 10.47
C GLU A 22 -5.90 -5.00 11.50
N ASN A 23 -5.85 -5.42 12.77
CA ASN A 23 -5.26 -4.67 13.88
C ASN A 23 -3.72 -4.68 13.89
N ASP A 24 -3.09 -5.53 13.09
CA ASP A 24 -1.63 -5.59 12.98
C ASP A 24 -1.07 -4.54 12.01
N LEU A 25 -1.89 -3.93 11.13
CA LEU A 25 -1.47 -2.80 10.32
C LEU A 25 -1.32 -1.54 11.19
N LEU A 26 -0.08 -1.12 11.44
CA LEU A 26 0.20 0.09 12.22
C LEU A 26 0.24 1.33 11.34
N THR A 27 0.84 1.23 10.16
CA THR A 27 1.01 2.38 9.27
C THR A 27 1.12 1.95 7.82
N LEU A 28 0.50 2.72 6.94
CA LEU A 28 0.77 2.75 5.50
C LEU A 28 1.23 4.16 5.15
N ALA A 29 2.48 4.29 4.73
CA ALA A 29 3.08 5.57 4.36
C ALA A 29 3.33 5.62 2.85
N ILE A 30 2.96 6.73 2.22
CA ILE A 30 3.18 7.00 0.80
C ILE A 30 4.45 7.83 0.65
N PHE A 31 5.28 7.47 -0.31
CA PHE A 31 6.51 8.16 -0.67
C PHE A 31 6.50 8.54 -2.15
N GLY A 32 7.66 8.88 -2.70
CA GLY A 32 7.81 9.09 -4.14
C GLY A 32 7.19 10.38 -4.66
N SER A 33 7.02 10.43 -5.98
CA SER A 33 6.43 11.57 -6.69
C SER A 33 4.98 11.83 -6.26
N VAL A 34 4.22 10.76 -5.97
CA VAL A 34 2.83 10.86 -5.50
C VAL A 34 2.75 11.60 -4.17
N ALA A 35 3.57 11.23 -3.18
CA ALA A 35 3.60 11.94 -1.89
C ALA A 35 4.00 13.42 -2.01
N ARG A 36 4.83 13.76 -3.00
CA ARG A 36 5.24 15.15 -3.27
C ARG A 36 4.24 15.95 -4.10
N GLY A 37 3.16 15.32 -4.58
CA GLY A 37 2.18 15.96 -5.45
C GLY A 37 2.68 16.21 -6.87
N THR A 38 3.76 15.55 -7.31
CA THR A 38 4.37 15.72 -8.64
C THR A 38 4.43 14.43 -9.49
N PRO A 39 3.43 13.53 -9.48
CA PRO A 39 3.47 12.35 -10.33
C PRO A 39 3.20 12.71 -11.80
N ASN A 40 3.77 11.93 -12.70
CA ASN A 40 3.46 11.89 -14.12
C ASN A 40 2.62 10.62 -14.43
N PRO A 41 2.08 10.48 -15.66
CA PRO A 41 1.29 9.31 -16.06
C PRO A 41 1.97 7.94 -15.87
N ASP A 42 3.30 7.91 -15.91
CA ASP A 42 4.12 6.69 -15.80
C ASP A 42 4.68 6.50 -14.38
N SER A 43 4.22 7.29 -13.40
CA SER A 43 4.70 7.20 -12.01
C SER A 43 4.13 6.00 -11.29
N ASP A 44 4.99 5.32 -10.52
CA ASP A 44 4.59 4.28 -9.57
C ASP A 44 4.12 4.88 -8.23
N ILE A 45 3.55 4.03 -7.38
CA ILE A 45 3.19 4.38 -5.99
C ILE A 45 4.18 3.71 -5.05
N ASP A 46 5.07 4.50 -4.45
CA ASP A 46 5.99 4.01 -3.42
C ASP A 46 5.27 3.90 -2.06
N ILE A 47 5.16 2.68 -1.53
CA ILE A 47 4.47 2.39 -0.26
C ILE A 47 5.41 1.70 0.72
N MET A 48 5.39 2.15 1.98
CA MET A 48 5.98 1.45 3.11
C MET A 48 4.89 1.05 4.11
N LEU A 49 4.92 -0.20 4.55
CA LEU A 49 4.02 -0.74 5.56
C LEU A 49 4.79 -1.01 6.85
N MET A 50 4.23 -0.56 7.98
CA MET A 50 4.61 -1.04 9.30
C MET A 50 3.49 -1.94 9.81
N VAL A 51 3.81 -3.22 9.99
CA VAL A 51 2.84 -4.26 10.35
C VAL A 51 3.44 -5.11 11.47
N LYS A 52 2.64 -5.41 12.50
CA LYS A 52 3.00 -6.34 13.57
C LYS A 52 3.02 -7.77 13.05
N ASN A 53 3.79 -8.64 13.71
CA ASN A 53 3.77 -10.10 13.49
C ASN A 53 3.95 -10.55 12.02
N LEU A 54 4.68 -9.79 11.20
CA LEU A 54 4.91 -10.17 9.81
C LEU A 54 5.67 -11.49 9.71
N PRO A 55 5.19 -12.46 8.91
CA PRO A 55 5.91 -13.70 8.74
C PRO A 55 7.28 -13.46 8.07
N PRO A 56 8.31 -14.21 8.47
CA PRO A 56 9.61 -14.09 7.86
C PRO A 56 9.59 -14.59 6.41
N GLY A 57 10.34 -13.90 5.55
CA GLY A 57 10.44 -14.23 4.13
C GLY A 57 9.36 -13.59 3.25
N ARG A 58 9.76 -13.21 2.03
CA ARG A 58 8.90 -12.52 1.07
C ARG A 58 7.68 -13.35 0.67
N MET A 59 7.86 -14.63 0.35
CA MET A 59 6.78 -15.49 -0.15
C MET A 59 5.62 -15.63 0.84
N LYS A 60 5.93 -15.86 2.12
CA LYS A 60 4.89 -15.98 3.17
C LYS A 60 4.10 -14.70 3.33
N ARG A 61 4.73 -13.53 3.20
CA ARG A 61 4.03 -12.23 3.23
C ARG A 61 3.11 -12.04 2.02
N MET A 62 3.50 -12.53 0.85
CA MET A 62 2.65 -12.45 -0.36
C MET A 62 1.44 -13.37 -0.26
N GLN A 63 1.59 -14.57 0.29
CA GLN A 63 0.49 -15.52 0.50
C GLN A 63 -0.62 -14.98 1.43
N GLN A 64 -0.33 -13.97 2.26
CA GLN A 64 -1.36 -13.33 3.09
C GLN A 64 -2.42 -12.58 2.26
N PHE A 65 -2.16 -12.35 0.96
CA PHE A 65 -3.09 -11.70 0.03
C PHE A 65 -3.88 -12.69 -0.84
N ASP A 66 -3.69 -14.00 -0.63
CA ASP A 66 -4.44 -15.01 -1.39
C ASP A 66 -5.95 -14.88 -1.09
N GLY A 67 -6.75 -14.57 -2.12
CA GLY A 67 -8.21 -14.44 -2.00
C GLY A 67 -8.72 -13.05 -1.57
N VAL A 68 -7.87 -12.02 -1.61
CA VAL A 68 -8.25 -10.62 -1.31
C VAL A 68 -8.95 -9.95 -2.48
#